data_AF-L0JID7-F1
#
_entry.id   AF-L0JID7-F1
#
_cell.length_a   1.000
_cell.length_b   1.000
_cell.length_c   1.000
_cell.angle_alpha   90.00
_cell.angle_beta   90.00
_cell.angle_gamma   90.00
#
_symmetry.space_group_name_H-M   'P 1'
#
loop_
_entity.id
_entity.type
_entity.pdbx_description
1 polymer ?
#
loop_
_entity_poly.entity_id
_entity_poly.type
_entity_poly.pdbx_seq_one_letter_code
_entity_poly.pdbx_strand_id
1 'polypeptide(L)'
;MSSNRTESDSRDGPHRSLSSFARDDRAIEGLPIRLVIALVVGVAALAIMLNMLGGIGSVGDTEVTVKIADDDQVIEADATGSDAKVDVYAIDENGNNVSDATIVATADSAQLDGVLDKSTGDNNHAQLDFSGDQSLRADQDMGAIQLEVIPPSDSNYIDEQPNPNIRVVSR
;
A
#
# COMPACT_ATOMS: atom_id res chain seq x y z
N MET A 1 -61.71 -60.37 37.09
CA MET A 1 -61.05 -60.44 35.76
C MET A 1 -60.83 -58.98 35.33
N SER A 2 -59.71 -58.34 35.66
CA SER A 2 -58.38 -58.40 34.98
C SER A 2 -58.54 -58.32 33.46
N SER A 3 -57.99 -57.35 32.71
CA SER A 3 -56.85 -56.46 32.98
C SER A 3 -56.83 -55.22 32.05
N ASN A 4 -56.17 -54.18 32.58
CA ASN A 4 -55.33 -53.14 31.95
C ASN A 4 -55.74 -52.34 30.71
N ARG A 5 -55.78 -51.01 30.94
CA ARG A 5 -55.41 -49.94 30.01
C ARG A 5 -54.01 -50.16 29.42
N THR A 6 -53.83 -49.78 28.16
CA THR A 6 -52.63 -49.02 27.75
C THR A 6 -52.98 -48.12 26.56
N GLU A 7 -52.87 -46.81 26.76
CA GLU A 7 -52.69 -45.80 25.73
C GLU A 7 -51.34 -45.99 25.04
N SER A 8 -51.26 -45.72 23.74
CA SER A 8 -50.38 -44.66 23.19
C SER A 8 -50.47 -44.61 21.67
N ASP A 9 -51.00 -43.48 21.23
CA ASP A 9 -50.78 -42.85 19.93
C ASP A 9 -49.28 -42.63 19.70
N SER A 10 -48.77 -42.95 18.51
CA SER A 10 -47.79 -42.12 17.80
C SER A 10 -47.43 -42.73 16.45
N ARG A 11 -47.66 -41.90 15.43
CA ARG A 11 -47.38 -42.09 14.01
C ARG A 11 -45.89 -42.38 13.78
N ASP A 12 -45.58 -43.52 13.20
CA ASP A 12 -44.24 -43.82 12.67
C ASP A 12 -44.11 -43.16 11.28
N GLY A 13 -43.58 -41.94 11.27
CA GLY A 13 -43.17 -41.25 10.05
C GLY A 13 -41.89 -41.88 9.50
N PRO A 14 -41.67 -41.89 8.18
CA PRO A 14 -40.48 -42.49 7.60
C PRO A 14 -39.24 -41.71 8.08
N HIS A 15 -38.43 -42.36 8.92
CA HIS A 15 -37.10 -41.91 9.30
C HIS A 15 -36.25 -41.72 8.03
N ARG A 16 -35.88 -40.47 7.75
CA ARG A 16 -34.88 -40.09 6.75
C ARG A 16 -33.58 -40.85 7.02
N SER A 17 -33.23 -41.80 6.15
CA SER A 17 -31.88 -42.33 6.13
C SER A 17 -30.98 -41.34 5.35
N LEU A 18 -30.19 -40.59 6.10
CA LEU A 18 -29.05 -39.79 5.62
C LEU A 18 -27.92 -40.66 5.02
N SER A 19 -28.14 -41.97 4.86
CA SER A 19 -27.11 -42.95 4.51
C SER A 19 -26.76 -43.00 3.02
N SER A 20 -27.36 -42.16 2.17
CA SER A 20 -27.04 -42.10 0.73
C SER A 20 -26.10 -40.95 0.33
N PHE A 21 -25.77 -40.01 1.23
CA PHE A 21 -24.67 -39.06 1.00
C PHE A 21 -23.28 -39.75 0.95
N ALA A 22 -23.24 -41.03 1.33
CA ALA A 22 -22.06 -41.83 1.60
C ALA A 22 -21.64 -42.79 0.47
N ARG A 23 -22.22 -42.67 -0.74
CA ARG A 23 -21.78 -43.42 -1.95
C ARG A 23 -21.31 -42.40 -3.00
N ASP A 24 -20.29 -41.60 -2.73
CA ASP A 24 -18.85 -41.91 -2.72
C ASP A 24 -18.28 -42.12 -4.13
N ASP A 25 -18.10 -40.99 -4.85
CA ASP A 25 -17.21 -40.89 -6.01
C ASP A 25 -15.78 -40.81 -5.48
N ARG A 26 -15.04 -41.94 -5.46
CA ARG A 26 -13.68 -41.98 -4.90
C ARG A 26 -12.65 -41.42 -5.87
N ALA A 27 -11.72 -40.61 -5.35
CA ALA A 27 -10.51 -40.19 -6.06
C ALA A 27 -9.31 -41.06 -5.63
N ILE A 28 -8.09 -40.56 -5.90
CA ILE A 28 -6.80 -41.14 -5.50
C ILE A 28 -6.86 -41.60 -4.04
N GLU A 29 -6.47 -42.86 -3.80
CA GLU A 29 -6.38 -43.51 -2.47
C GLU A 29 -7.70 -43.80 -1.73
N GLY A 30 -8.87 -43.63 -2.37
CA GLY A 30 -10.15 -44.06 -1.80
C GLY A 30 -10.78 -43.05 -0.83
N LEU A 31 -10.25 -41.83 -0.75
CA LEU A 31 -10.89 -40.72 -0.07
C LEU A 31 -12.10 -40.21 -0.89
N PRO A 32 -13.21 -39.80 -0.24
CA PRO A 32 -14.35 -39.23 -0.96
C PRO A 32 -13.94 -37.96 -1.74
N ILE A 33 -14.26 -37.87 -3.04
CA ILE A 33 -13.92 -36.72 -3.91
C ILE A 33 -14.32 -35.38 -3.30
N ARG A 34 -15.46 -35.33 -2.62
CA ARG A 34 -15.98 -34.12 -1.98
C ARG A 34 -15.02 -33.59 -0.90
N LEU A 35 -14.34 -34.48 -0.20
CA LEU A 35 -13.39 -34.14 0.86
C LEU A 35 -12.10 -33.57 0.25
N VAL A 36 -11.64 -34.16 -0.85
CA VAL A 36 -10.49 -33.65 -1.61
C VAL A 36 -10.80 -32.28 -2.22
N ILE A 37 -11.95 -32.12 -2.87
CA ILE A 37 -12.38 -30.83 -3.45
C ILE A 37 -12.53 -29.78 -2.35
N ALA A 38 -13.15 -30.11 -1.22
CA ALA A 38 -13.28 -29.18 -0.10
C ALA A 38 -11.93 -28.74 0.46
N LEU A 39 -10.97 -29.67 0.59
CA LEU A 39 -9.61 -29.35 1.02
C LEU A 39 -8.87 -28.46 0.02
N VAL A 40 -8.88 -28.82 -1.27
CA VAL A 40 -8.18 -28.06 -2.32
C VAL A 40 -8.77 -26.66 -2.46
N VAL A 41 -10.09 -26.53 -2.50
CA VAL A 41 -10.77 -25.23 -2.57
C VAL A 41 -10.51 -24.43 -1.30
N GLY A 42 -10.52 -25.06 -0.12
CA GLY A 42 -10.19 -24.41 1.15
C GLY A 42 -8.77 -23.89 1.21
N VAL A 43 -7.78 -24.69 0.81
CA VAL A 43 -6.37 -24.27 0.74
C VAL A 43 -6.17 -23.20 -0.32
N ALA A 44 -6.81 -23.31 -1.48
CA ALA A 44 -6.75 -22.29 -2.53
C ALA A 44 -7.36 -20.95 -2.06
N ALA A 45 -8.52 -20.98 -1.40
CA ALA A 45 -9.14 -19.79 -0.84
C ALA A 45 -8.28 -19.16 0.27
N LEU A 46 -7.69 -19.98 1.14
CA LEU A 46 -6.80 -19.51 2.20
C LEU A 46 -5.50 -18.91 1.63
N ALA A 47 -4.94 -19.51 0.57
CA ALA A 47 -3.79 -18.96 -0.14
C ALA A 47 -4.11 -17.62 -0.82
N ILE A 48 -5.31 -17.46 -1.40
CA ILE A 48 -5.76 -16.18 -1.95
C ILE A 48 -5.90 -15.14 -0.84
N MET A 49 -6.50 -15.49 0.30
CA MET A 49 -6.61 -14.57 1.44
C MET A 49 -5.25 -14.16 2.01
N LEU A 50 -4.31 -15.10 2.14
CA LEU A 50 -2.95 -14.81 2.60
C LEU A 50 -2.14 -14.00 1.58
N ASN A 51 -2.36 -14.20 0.28
CA ASN A 51 -1.73 -13.39 -0.76
C ASN A 51 -2.22 -11.94 -0.70
N MET A 52 -3.53 -11.73 -0.49
CA MET A 52 -4.08 -10.38 -0.23
C MET A 52 -3.53 -9.75 1.06
N LEU A 53 -3.08 -10.55 2.03
CA LEU A 53 -2.44 -10.08 3.26
C LEU A 53 -0.93 -9.80 3.08
N GLY A 54 -0.29 -10.31 2.02
CA GLY A 54 1.14 -10.10 1.75
C GLY A 54 1.45 -8.82 0.95
N GLY A 55 0.42 -8.06 0.57
CA GLY A 55 0.56 -6.78 -0.13
C GLY A 55 0.24 -5.55 0.73
N ILE A 56 -0.09 -5.75 2.00
CA ILE A 56 -0.09 -4.69 3.02
C ILE A 56 1.31 -4.70 3.64
N GLY A 57 1.93 -3.52 3.78
CA GLY A 57 3.23 -3.36 4.45
C GLY A 57 3.28 -4.06 5.81
N SER A 58 4.48 -4.22 6.37
CA SER A 58 4.63 -4.91 7.65
C SER A 58 3.66 -4.32 8.68
N VAL A 59 2.92 -5.18 9.40
CA VAL A 59 1.86 -4.74 10.31
C VAL A 59 2.48 -3.81 11.35
N GLY A 60 2.18 -2.52 11.25
CA GLY A 60 2.72 -1.48 12.12
C GLY A 60 3.54 -0.42 11.40
N ASP A 61 3.86 -0.60 10.12
CA ASP A 61 4.53 0.42 9.33
C ASP A 61 3.54 1.49 8.87
N THR A 62 3.98 2.74 8.84
CA THR A 62 3.19 3.88 8.39
C THR A 62 3.86 4.50 7.18
N GLU A 63 3.14 4.57 6.07
CA GLU A 63 3.64 5.20 4.85
C GLU A 63 3.87 6.69 5.08
N VAL A 64 4.99 7.20 4.57
CA VAL A 64 5.34 8.62 4.54
C VAL A 64 5.50 9.06 3.11
N THR A 65 4.93 10.21 2.80
CA THR A 65 4.97 10.80 1.46
C THR A 65 5.38 12.27 1.55
N VAL A 66 6.04 12.77 0.52
CA VAL A 66 6.35 14.19 0.37
C VAL A 66 5.10 14.95 -0.07
N LYS A 67 4.77 16.02 0.65
CA LYS A 67 3.77 17.01 0.27
C LYS A 67 4.44 18.34 -0.03
N ILE A 68 3.98 19.01 -1.08
CA ILE A 68 4.51 20.29 -1.51
C ILE A 68 3.53 21.39 -1.10
N ALA A 69 4.05 22.52 -0.63
CA ALA A 69 3.24 23.58 -0.03
C ALA A 69 2.20 24.13 -0.99
N ASP A 70 2.65 24.41 -2.21
CA ASP A 70 1.83 24.88 -3.30
C ASP A 70 1.44 23.68 -4.18
N ASP A 71 0.15 23.52 -4.46
CA ASP A 71 -0.35 22.45 -5.33
C ASP A 71 0.21 22.54 -6.76
N ASP A 72 0.87 23.67 -7.11
CA ASP A 72 1.58 23.88 -8.37
C ASP A 72 3.06 23.49 -8.23
N GLN A 73 3.39 22.31 -8.73
CA GLN A 73 4.71 21.71 -8.65
C GLN A 73 5.64 22.11 -9.81
N VAL A 74 5.74 23.40 -10.13
CA VAL A 74 6.45 23.87 -11.34
C VAL A 74 7.50 24.93 -11.00
N ILE A 75 8.74 24.69 -11.44
CA ILE A 75 9.85 25.65 -11.39
C ILE A 75 10.41 25.90 -12.80
N GLU A 76 10.92 27.10 -13.02
CA GLU A 76 11.57 27.44 -14.29
C GLU A 76 13.01 26.88 -14.32
N ALA A 77 13.48 26.49 -15.51
CA ALA A 77 14.87 26.11 -15.73
C ALA A 77 15.80 27.30 -15.43
N ASP A 78 16.93 27.04 -14.79
CA ASP A 78 17.93 28.03 -14.39
C ASP A 78 17.38 29.17 -13.50
N ALA A 79 16.22 28.98 -12.87
CA ALA A 79 15.64 29.95 -11.96
C ALA A 79 16.54 30.16 -10.74
N THR A 80 16.51 31.38 -10.19
CA THR A 80 17.31 31.77 -9.03
C THR A 80 16.46 32.56 -8.03
N GLY A 81 16.85 32.54 -6.76
CA GLY A 81 16.22 33.36 -5.74
C GLY A 81 14.95 32.72 -5.17
N SER A 82 13.87 33.50 -4.99
CA SER A 82 12.62 33.00 -4.41
C SER A 82 11.93 31.97 -5.30
N ASP A 83 12.08 32.10 -6.61
CA ASP A 83 11.32 31.32 -7.60
C ASP A 83 11.90 29.92 -7.79
N ALA A 84 13.10 29.68 -7.25
CA ALA A 84 13.76 28.39 -7.22
C ALA A 84 13.64 27.68 -5.86
N LYS A 85 12.85 28.24 -4.93
CA LYS A 85 12.65 27.64 -3.60
C LYS A 85 11.32 26.92 -3.55
N VAL A 86 11.36 25.67 -3.09
CA VAL A 86 10.17 24.83 -2.95
C VAL A 86 10.04 24.39 -1.51
N ASP A 87 8.92 24.72 -0.91
CA ASP A 87 8.57 24.32 0.44
C ASP A 87 7.90 22.95 0.42
N VAL A 88 8.47 22.02 1.20
CA VAL A 88 8.09 20.61 1.23
C VAL A 88 7.92 20.11 2.67
N TYR A 89 7.07 19.12 2.83
CA TYR A 89 6.68 18.50 4.09
C TYR A 89 6.73 16.99 3.92
N ALA A 90 7.12 16.27 4.97
CA ALA A 90 6.89 14.84 5.05
C ALA A 90 5.57 14.62 5.80
N ILE A 91 4.65 13.84 5.22
CA ILE A 91 3.34 13.56 5.82
C ILE A 91 3.08 12.06 5.89
N ASP A 92 2.33 11.61 6.89
CA ASP A 92 1.86 10.23 6.97
C ASP A 92 0.58 10.02 6.13
N GLU A 93 0.14 8.76 6.04
CA GLU A 93 -1.11 8.36 5.36
C GLU A 93 -2.39 9.05 5.90
N ASN A 94 -2.34 9.60 7.12
CA ASN A 94 -3.44 10.35 7.74
C ASN A 94 -3.33 11.87 7.49
N GLY A 95 -2.27 12.32 6.82
CA GLY A 95 -1.97 13.73 6.56
C GLY A 95 -1.32 14.47 7.74
N ASN A 96 -0.83 13.76 8.76
CA ASN A 96 -0.05 14.36 9.84
C ASN A 96 1.39 14.58 9.40
N ASN A 97 2.00 15.67 9.85
CA ASN A 97 3.40 15.92 9.55
C ASN A 97 4.35 14.98 10.30
N VAL A 98 5.44 14.62 9.64
CA VAL A 98 6.53 13.81 10.18
C VAL A 98 7.75 14.70 10.42
N SER A 99 8.15 14.82 11.68
CA SER A 99 9.36 15.54 12.09
C SER A 99 10.60 14.71 11.80
N ASP A 100 11.75 15.39 11.66
CA ASP A 100 13.08 14.78 11.49
C ASP A 100 13.22 13.81 10.30
N ALA A 101 12.32 13.88 9.33
CA ALA A 101 12.47 13.19 8.05
C ALA A 101 13.41 13.99 7.14
N THR A 102 14.20 13.32 6.31
CA THR A 102 15.07 13.95 5.31
C THR A 102 14.44 13.81 3.94
N ILE A 103 14.14 14.93 3.29
CA ILE A 103 13.63 14.95 1.92
C ILE A 103 14.82 15.15 0.99
N VAL A 104 14.90 14.30 -0.03
CA VAL A 104 15.99 14.28 -1.01
C VAL A 104 15.41 14.55 -2.39
N ALA A 105 16.04 15.44 -3.13
CA ALA A 105 15.72 15.75 -4.51
C ALA A 105 16.86 15.28 -5.43
N THR A 106 16.49 14.52 -6.46
CA THR A 106 17.42 13.93 -7.42
C THR A 106 16.97 14.19 -8.86
N ALA A 107 17.93 14.14 -9.79
CA ALA A 107 17.64 14.27 -11.21
C ALA A 107 16.87 13.04 -11.72
N ASP A 108 15.78 13.28 -12.46
CA ASP A 108 15.12 12.27 -13.29
C ASP A 108 15.25 12.68 -14.77
N SER A 109 14.24 13.35 -15.33
CA SER A 109 14.23 13.79 -16.72
C SER A 109 14.77 15.21 -16.91
N ALA A 110 14.67 16.06 -15.88
CA ALA A 110 15.40 17.32 -15.78
C ALA A 110 16.82 17.10 -15.23
N GLN A 111 17.72 18.03 -15.50
CA GLN A 111 19.06 18.01 -14.91
C GLN A 111 19.03 18.68 -13.54
N LEU A 112 19.80 18.12 -12.62
CA LEU A 112 20.04 18.71 -11.30
C LEU A 112 21.54 18.56 -10.98
N ASP A 113 22.17 19.64 -10.55
CA ASP A 113 23.57 19.64 -10.14
C ASP A 113 23.75 18.96 -8.78
N GLY A 114 23.87 17.63 -8.83
CA GLY A 114 24.08 16.79 -7.65
C GLY A 114 22.77 16.37 -6.99
N VAL A 115 22.80 16.31 -5.65
CA VAL A 115 21.68 15.89 -4.80
C VAL A 115 21.41 17.02 -3.82
N LEU A 116 20.14 17.41 -3.70
CA LEU A 116 19.69 18.39 -2.73
C LEU A 116 18.92 17.66 -1.63
N ASP A 117 19.36 17.77 -0.39
CA ASP A 117 18.67 17.16 0.74
C ASP A 117 18.38 18.18 1.86
N LYS A 118 17.23 18.02 2.50
CA LYS A 118 16.82 18.87 3.62
C LYS A 118 15.97 18.11 4.61
N SER A 119 16.27 18.29 5.89
CA SER A 119 15.45 17.72 6.98
C SER A 119 14.26 18.63 7.34
N THR A 120 13.12 18.03 7.64
CA THR A 120 11.92 18.72 8.15
C THR A 120 12.12 19.28 9.57
N GLY A 121 13.04 18.67 10.34
CA GLY A 121 13.41 19.08 11.70
C GLY A 121 12.20 19.28 12.64
N ASP A 122 12.38 20.14 13.64
CA ASP A 122 11.34 20.49 14.63
C ASP A 122 10.16 21.28 14.03
N ASN A 123 10.40 22.00 12.94
CA ASN A 123 9.38 22.84 12.30
C ASN A 123 8.48 22.05 11.35
N ASN A 124 8.73 20.75 11.17
CA ASN A 124 8.02 19.88 10.24
C ASN A 124 8.06 20.37 8.78
N HIS A 125 9.07 21.15 8.42
CA HIS A 125 9.14 21.88 7.16
C HIS A 125 10.56 21.86 6.62
N ALA A 126 10.70 21.52 5.35
CA ALA A 126 11.95 21.56 4.63
C ALA A 126 11.80 22.50 3.42
N GLN A 127 12.78 23.37 3.23
CA GLN A 127 12.86 24.24 2.05
C GLN A 127 14.02 23.75 1.18
N LEU A 128 13.69 23.29 -0.01
CA LEU A 128 14.66 22.92 -1.04
C LEU A 128 14.98 24.17 -1.86
N ASP A 129 16.25 24.49 -2.00
CA ASP A 129 16.73 25.63 -2.80
C ASP A 129 17.40 25.07 -4.05
N PHE A 130 16.77 25.27 -5.19
CA PHE A 130 17.27 24.81 -6.48
C PHE A 130 18.13 25.88 -7.17
N SER A 131 18.33 27.07 -6.60
CA SER A 131 18.85 28.25 -7.30
C SER A 131 20.07 27.99 -8.22
N GLY A 132 19.81 27.86 -9.52
CA GLY A 132 20.83 27.68 -10.56
C GLY A 132 21.33 26.23 -10.75
N ASP A 133 20.76 25.26 -10.06
CA ASP A 133 21.16 23.85 -10.10
C ASP A 133 20.28 23.02 -11.04
N GLN A 134 19.06 23.49 -11.36
CA GLN A 134 18.08 22.83 -12.21
C GLN A 134 18.13 23.33 -13.65
N SER A 135 18.24 22.44 -14.63
CA SER A 135 18.24 22.80 -16.04
C SER A 135 17.58 21.75 -16.94
N LEU A 136 17.39 22.08 -18.22
CA LEU A 136 16.82 21.20 -19.24
C LEU A 136 17.84 20.97 -20.37
N ARG A 137 17.75 19.82 -21.04
CA ARG A 137 18.52 19.61 -22.28
C ARG A 137 17.97 20.50 -23.39
N ALA A 138 18.80 20.80 -24.39
CA ALA A 138 18.46 21.71 -25.49
C ALA A 138 17.17 21.34 -26.26
N ASP A 139 16.76 20.07 -26.24
CA ASP A 139 15.56 19.57 -26.92
C ASP A 139 14.41 19.21 -25.95
N GLN A 140 14.45 19.71 -24.70
CA GLN A 140 13.43 19.46 -23.67
C GLN A 140 12.70 20.75 -23.29
N ASP A 141 11.39 20.80 -23.54
CA ASP A 141 10.52 21.89 -23.06
C ASP A 141 10.10 21.71 -21.59
N MET A 142 10.19 20.47 -21.09
CA MET A 142 9.82 20.07 -19.73
C MET A 142 10.64 18.87 -19.27
N GLY A 143 10.93 18.83 -17.97
CA GLY A 143 11.53 17.70 -17.27
C GLY A 143 10.96 17.54 -15.87
N ALA A 144 11.47 16.55 -15.14
CA ALA A 144 11.09 16.28 -13.76
C ALA A 144 12.32 16.07 -12.87
N ILE A 145 12.23 16.56 -11.64
CA ILE A 145 13.10 16.27 -10.51
C ILE A 145 12.32 15.33 -9.60
N GLN A 146 12.94 14.23 -9.20
CA GLN A 146 12.32 13.25 -8.32
C GLN A 146 12.52 13.67 -6.87
N LEU A 147 11.50 13.45 -6.04
CA LEU A 147 11.58 13.61 -4.60
C LEU A 147 11.54 12.22 -3.94
N GLU A 148 12.28 12.08 -2.86
CA GLU A 148 12.30 10.89 -2.00
C GLU A 148 12.28 11.36 -0.54
N VAL A 149 11.70 10.55 0.35
CA VAL A 149 11.73 10.83 1.78
C VAL A 149 12.43 9.70 2.52
N ILE A 150 13.47 10.06 3.26
CA ILE A 150 14.17 9.17 4.18
C ILE A 150 13.54 9.38 5.56
N PRO A 151 12.78 8.42 6.09
CA PRO A 151 12.16 8.56 7.40
C PRO A 151 13.20 8.54 8.54
N PRO A 152 12.84 9.03 9.73
CA PRO A 152 13.70 8.93 10.92
C PRO A 152 14.11 7.47 11.22
N SER A 153 15.38 7.21 11.52
CA SER A 153 15.87 5.84 11.69
C SER A 153 15.27 5.08 12.87
N ASP A 154 14.70 5.79 13.86
CA ASP A 154 14.10 5.23 15.08
C ASP A 154 12.56 5.22 15.04
N SER A 155 11.94 5.30 13.85
CA SER A 155 10.48 5.29 13.69
C SER A 155 9.95 4.06 12.92
N ASN A 156 8.63 3.89 12.93
CA ASN A 156 7.89 2.88 12.15
C ASN A 156 7.47 3.41 10.77
N TYR A 157 8.15 4.43 10.27
CA TYR A 157 7.79 5.09 9.02
C TYR A 157 8.55 4.45 7.85
N ILE A 158 7.85 4.26 6.73
CA ILE A 158 8.40 3.68 5.50
C ILE A 158 8.03 4.57 4.30
N ASP A 159 8.86 4.56 3.27
CA ASP A 159 8.62 5.22 1.96
C ASP A 159 8.64 4.12 0.89
N GLU A 160 7.48 3.53 0.61
CA GLU A 160 7.31 2.48 -0.41
C GLU A 160 6.52 2.99 -1.63
N GLN A 161 5.77 4.08 -1.48
CA GLN A 161 4.96 4.66 -2.53
C GLN A 161 5.71 5.77 -3.28
N PRO A 162 5.46 5.93 -4.60
CA PRO A 162 6.07 7.00 -5.36
C PRO A 162 5.65 8.38 -4.83
N ASN A 163 6.66 9.20 -4.53
CA ASN A 163 6.50 10.60 -4.17
C ASN A 163 6.22 11.50 -5.39
N PRO A 164 5.63 12.69 -5.21
CA PRO A 164 5.40 13.65 -6.29
C PRO A 164 6.72 14.19 -6.88
N ASN A 165 6.72 14.53 -8.17
CA ASN A 165 7.91 14.98 -8.91
C ASN A 165 7.84 16.44 -9.35
N ILE A 166 8.88 17.23 -9.06
CA ILE A 166 8.88 18.66 -9.39
C ILE A 166 9.08 18.83 -10.89
N ARG A 167 8.20 19.57 -11.55
CA ARG A 167 8.28 19.85 -12.97
C ARG A 167 9.19 21.05 -13.21
N VAL A 168 10.16 20.85 -14.08
CA VAL A 168 11.02 21.92 -14.59
C VAL A 168 10.54 22.26 -15.99
N VAL A 169 10.32 23.54 -16.30
CA VAL A 169 9.86 24.01 -17.61
C VAL A 169 10.78 25.09 -18.17
N SER A 170 10.81 25.23 -19.49
CA SER A 170 11.45 26.37 -20.16
C SER A 170 10.37 27.40 -20.53
N ARG A 171 10.26 28.51 -19.80
CA ARG A 171 9.38 29.64 -20.17
C ARG A 171 10.15 30.83 -20.74
#